data_AF-A0A6H9IT32-F1
#
_entry.id   AF-A0A6H9IT32-F1
#
_cell.length_a   1.000
_cell.length_b   1.000
_cell.length_c   1.000
_cell.angle_alpha   90.00
_cell.angle_beta   90.00
_cell.angle_gamma   90.00
#
_symmetry.space_group_name_H-M   'P 1'
#
loop_
_entity.id
_entity.type
_entity.pdbx_description
1 polymer ?
#
loop_
_entity_poly.entity_id
_entity_poly.type
_entity_poly.pdbx_seq_one_letter_code
_entity_poly.pdbx_strand_id
1 'polypeptide(L)'
;MNKTEKRELLSSALEIRELENGLRTISGYAVKWEMKSVTMGYWQRFKEQFKKGAFTESLTQDDQLALWSHDTSQVLGRTKNGTLRLFEDEIGLRFELDLANTTLGNDTYETIKRGDVDGVSFGFQMVKEEWDESDPDNVVRSVTKAKLLEISPVAFPAYPDSQVSARSHDPYKQFVKERNQKELRKKLILKTYL
;
A
#
# COMPACT_ATOMS: atom_id res chain seq x y z
N MET A 1 -3.30 -11.78 -14.15
CA MET A 1 -4.02 -11.97 -12.86
C MET A 1 -3.47 -10.91 -11.94
N ASN A 2 -4.26 -9.89 -11.61
CA ASN A 2 -3.79 -8.77 -10.77
C ASN A 2 -3.58 -9.32 -9.35
N LYS A 3 -2.33 -9.43 -8.94
CA LYS A 3 -1.98 -9.92 -7.60
C LYS A 3 -2.05 -8.78 -6.61
N THR A 4 -2.57 -9.09 -5.42
CA THR A 4 -2.58 -8.16 -4.30
C THR A 4 -1.22 -8.15 -3.62
N GLU A 5 -0.66 -6.97 -3.48
CA GLU A 5 0.55 -6.65 -2.76
C GLU A 5 0.19 -5.92 -1.46
N LYS A 6 0.98 -6.11 -0.40
CA LYS A 6 0.82 -5.38 0.87
C LYS A 6 2.12 -4.66 1.20
N ARG A 7 2.02 -3.45 1.76
CA ARG A 7 3.16 -2.62 2.13
C ARG A 7 2.86 -1.87 3.41
N GLU A 8 3.91 -1.65 4.18
CA GLU A 8 3.83 -1.07 5.51
C GLU A 8 4.68 0.19 5.55
N LEU A 9 4.11 1.27 6.07
CA LEU A 9 4.82 2.51 6.29
C LEU A 9 5.39 2.49 7.70
N LEU A 10 6.72 2.36 7.81
CA LEU A 10 7.44 2.51 9.07
C LEU A 10 7.33 3.98 9.49
N SER A 11 6.56 4.25 10.56
CA SER A 11 6.35 5.58 11.15
C SER A 11 5.51 6.55 10.28
N SER A 12 4.20 6.37 10.32
CA SER A 12 3.26 7.50 10.30
C SER A 12 2.84 7.76 11.73
N ALA A 13 3.07 8.96 12.26
CA ALA A 13 2.44 9.33 13.53
C ALA A 13 0.92 9.22 13.35
N LEU A 14 0.33 8.19 13.95
CA LEU A 14 -1.13 8.08 14.03
C LEU A 14 -1.59 9.18 14.96
N GLU A 15 -2.44 10.05 14.44
CA GLU A 15 -3.09 11.09 15.20
C GLU A 15 -4.46 10.60 15.62
N ILE A 16 -4.83 10.89 16.87
CA ILE A 16 -6.13 10.54 17.41
C ILE A 16 -6.83 11.81 17.83
N ARG A 17 -8.10 11.93 17.44
CA ARG A 17 -9.00 13.00 17.87
C ARG A 17 -10.28 12.41 18.40
N GLU A 18 -10.76 13.00 19.49
CA GLU A 18 -12.09 12.74 20.04
C GLU A 18 -12.89 14.05 19.95
N LEU A 19 -14.06 13.98 19.32
CA LEU A 19 -14.96 15.11 19.16
C LEU A 19 -15.95 15.18 20.33
N GLU A 20 -16.54 16.35 20.58
CA GLU A 20 -17.49 16.57 21.69
C GLU A 20 -18.73 15.64 21.64
N ASN A 21 -19.08 15.14 20.45
CA ASN A 21 -20.17 14.18 20.26
C ASN A 21 -19.77 12.71 20.55
N GLY A 22 -18.55 12.47 21.06
CA GLY A 22 -18.02 11.14 21.35
C GLY A 22 -17.50 10.38 20.12
N LEU A 23 -17.49 11.00 18.94
CA LEU A 23 -16.89 10.40 17.74
C LEU A 23 -15.36 10.41 17.87
N ARG A 24 -14.76 9.23 17.72
CA ARG A 24 -13.32 9.02 17.77
C ARG A 24 -12.79 8.80 16.37
N THR A 25 -11.83 9.61 15.96
CA THR A 25 -11.24 9.59 14.64
C THR A 25 -9.74 9.31 14.76
N ILE A 26 -9.25 8.36 13.97
CA ILE A 26 -7.82 8.14 13.74
C ILE A 26 -7.46 8.73 12.39
N SER A 27 -6.34 9.45 12.32
CA SER A 27 -5.80 9.97 11.07
C SER A 27 -4.31 9.73 10.95
N GLY A 28 -3.82 9.74 9.71
CA GLY A 28 -2.41 9.56 9.43
C GLY A 28 -2.14 9.44 7.94
N TYR A 29 -0.93 9.01 7.59
CA TYR A 29 -0.54 8.75 6.20
C TYR A 29 -0.33 7.25 5.99
N ALA A 30 -1.10 6.65 5.09
CA ALA A 30 -0.89 5.26 4.69
C ALA A 30 0.31 5.11 3.75
N VAL A 31 0.58 6.13 2.93
CA VAL A 31 1.69 6.17 1.97
C VAL A 31 2.30 7.57 1.98
N LYS A 32 3.62 7.69 1.85
CA LYS A 32 4.32 8.96 1.58
C LYS A 32 4.92 8.93 0.17
N TRP A 33 4.73 10.00 -0.60
CA TRP A 33 5.19 10.04 -1.98
C TRP A 33 6.71 10.07 -2.08
N GLU A 34 7.24 9.44 -3.13
CA GLU A 34 8.67 9.39 -3.44
C GLU A 34 9.57 8.80 -2.34
N MET A 35 8.99 8.35 -1.23
CA MET A 35 9.73 7.75 -0.13
C MET A 35 10.13 6.33 -0.51
N LYS A 36 11.43 6.13 -0.68
CA LYS A 36 12.00 4.81 -0.98
C LYS A 36 11.82 3.88 0.22
N SER A 37 11.32 2.68 -0.04
CA SER A 37 11.25 1.61 0.93
C SER A 37 12.63 1.17 1.40
N VAL A 38 12.64 0.34 2.44
CA VAL A 38 13.78 -0.55 2.70
C VAL A 38 14.09 -1.40 1.47
N THR A 39 15.34 -1.81 1.32
CA THR A 39 15.76 -2.69 0.22
C THR A 39 15.01 -4.02 0.32
N MET A 40 14.36 -4.41 -0.76
CA MET A 40 13.56 -5.62 -0.87
C MET A 40 13.92 -6.40 -2.15
N GLY A 41 13.20 -7.49 -2.42
CA GLY A 41 13.47 -8.39 -3.55
C GLY A 41 14.48 -9.49 -3.22
N TYR A 42 14.29 -10.65 -3.83
CA TYR A 42 15.17 -11.81 -3.70
C TYR A 42 15.98 -12.08 -4.97
N TRP A 43 15.40 -11.80 -6.14
CA TRP A 43 16.05 -12.04 -7.44
C TRP A 43 16.99 -10.89 -7.81
N GLN A 44 16.54 -9.66 -7.58
CA GLN A 44 17.32 -8.43 -7.65
C GLN A 44 16.95 -7.59 -6.44
N ARG A 45 17.94 -6.97 -5.79
CA ARG A 45 17.67 -6.02 -4.72
C ARG A 45 17.18 -4.71 -5.33
N PHE A 46 16.07 -4.20 -4.83
CA PHE A 46 15.51 -2.92 -5.26
C PHE A 46 14.84 -2.18 -4.11
N LYS A 47 14.62 -0.87 -4.30
CA LYS A 47 13.76 -0.06 -3.43
C LYS A 47 12.49 0.31 -4.18
N GLU A 48 11.38 0.36 -3.47
CA GLU A 48 10.08 0.73 -4.03
C GLU A 48 9.68 2.13 -3.57
N GLN A 49 9.02 2.87 -4.44
CA GLN A 49 8.40 4.14 -4.11
C GLN A 49 7.07 4.28 -4.85
N PHE A 50 6.18 5.10 -4.30
CA PHE A 50 4.90 5.45 -4.92
C PHE A 50 4.98 6.89 -5.41
N LYS A 51 4.61 7.10 -6.67
CA LYS A 51 4.51 8.45 -7.23
C LYS A 51 3.25 9.13 -6.72
N LYS A 52 3.32 10.46 -6.58
CA LYS A 52 2.11 11.27 -6.35
C LYS A 52 1.09 11.00 -7.45
N GLY A 53 -0.17 10.79 -7.07
CA GLY A 53 -1.23 10.45 -8.00
C GLY A 53 -1.36 8.96 -8.33
N ALA A 54 -0.55 8.09 -7.69
CA ALA A 54 -0.61 6.65 -7.94
C ALA A 54 -1.98 6.04 -7.60
N PHE A 55 -2.73 6.62 -6.66
CA PHE A 55 -4.01 6.09 -6.23
C PHE A 55 -5.23 6.92 -6.66
N THR A 56 -5.03 8.09 -7.31
CA THR A 56 -6.11 9.03 -7.70
C THR A 56 -7.31 8.32 -8.34
N GLU A 57 -7.05 7.42 -9.31
CA GLU A 57 -8.14 6.72 -10.01
C GLU A 57 -8.87 5.73 -9.09
N SER A 58 -8.13 5.02 -8.24
CA SER A 58 -8.72 4.04 -7.33
C SER A 58 -9.59 4.69 -6.26
N LEU A 59 -9.18 5.85 -5.73
CA LEU A 59 -9.95 6.59 -4.73
C LEU A 59 -11.31 7.08 -5.26
N THR A 60 -11.46 7.22 -6.58
CA THR A 60 -12.71 7.68 -7.21
C THR A 60 -13.60 6.54 -7.70
N GLN A 61 -13.02 5.38 -8.04
CA GLN A 61 -13.74 4.29 -8.69
C GLN A 61 -14.06 3.11 -7.77
N ASP A 62 -13.28 2.92 -6.71
CA ASP A 62 -13.34 1.73 -5.87
C ASP A 62 -13.80 2.06 -4.44
N ASP A 63 -14.27 1.04 -3.71
CA ASP A 63 -14.57 1.12 -2.29
C ASP A 63 -13.41 0.48 -1.51
N GLN A 64 -12.82 1.25 -0.60
CA GLN A 64 -11.67 0.83 0.20
C GLN A 64 -12.10 0.55 1.63
N LEU A 65 -11.45 -0.45 2.23
CA LEU A 65 -11.70 -0.86 3.60
C LEU A 65 -10.63 -0.31 4.53
N ALA A 66 -11.03 0.02 5.75
CA ALA A 66 -10.13 0.04 6.89
C ALA A 66 -10.33 -1.27 7.66
N LEU A 67 -9.27 -2.06 7.79
CA LEU A 67 -9.29 -3.34 8.50
C LEU A 67 -8.36 -3.28 9.71
N TRP A 68 -8.55 -4.18 10.66
CA TRP A 68 -7.53 -4.41 11.69
C TRP A 68 -6.57 -5.51 11.22
N SER A 69 -5.26 -5.23 11.19
CA SER A 69 -4.23 -6.22 10.85
C SER A 69 -4.47 -7.00 9.54
N HIS A 70 -5.05 -6.35 8.52
CA HIS A 70 -5.47 -6.95 7.25
C HIS A 70 -6.50 -8.08 7.33
N ASP A 71 -7.16 -8.24 8.48
CA ASP A 71 -8.16 -9.28 8.66
C ASP A 71 -9.51 -8.81 8.13
N THR A 72 -9.99 -9.45 7.05
CA THR A 72 -11.27 -9.11 6.42
C THR A 72 -12.48 -9.40 7.30
N SER A 73 -12.32 -10.14 8.40
CA SER A 73 -13.35 -10.33 9.42
C SER A 73 -13.42 -9.18 10.44
N GLN A 74 -12.39 -8.32 10.49
CA GLN A 74 -12.25 -7.22 11.44
C GLN A 74 -12.30 -5.87 10.72
N VAL A 75 -13.50 -5.48 10.27
CA VAL A 75 -13.72 -4.23 9.54
C VAL A 75 -13.91 -3.07 10.51
N LEU A 76 -13.10 -2.02 10.34
CA LEU A 76 -13.16 -0.78 11.12
C LEU A 76 -13.98 0.31 10.43
N GLY A 77 -13.94 0.34 9.10
CA GLY A 77 -14.63 1.36 8.30
C GLY A 77 -14.45 1.12 6.80
N ARG A 78 -15.08 1.97 5.99
CA ARG A 78 -14.96 1.95 4.52
C ARG A 78 -15.31 3.29 3.87
N THR A 79 -14.87 3.49 2.63
CA THR A 79 -15.10 4.76 1.91
C THR A 79 -16.55 4.92 1.47
N LYS A 80 -17.22 3.84 1.06
CA LYS A 80 -18.61 3.88 0.57
C LYS A 80 -19.64 4.51 1.53
N ASN A 81 -19.44 4.40 2.84
CA ASN A 81 -20.35 4.99 3.85
C ASN A 81 -19.72 6.17 4.62
N GLY A 82 -18.57 6.67 4.18
CA GLY A 82 -17.91 7.85 4.74
C GLY A 82 -17.19 7.64 6.07
N THR A 83 -17.16 6.41 6.61
CA THR A 83 -16.44 6.11 7.87
C THR A 83 -14.93 6.07 7.70
N LEU A 84 -14.47 5.75 6.49
CA LEU A 84 -13.09 5.99 6.05
C LEU A 84 -13.10 7.09 5.00
N ARG A 85 -12.20 8.06 5.13
CA ARG A 85 -11.94 9.10 4.14
C ARG A 85 -10.47 9.05 3.75
N LEU A 86 -10.19 9.14 2.46
CA LEU A 86 -8.85 9.04 1.89
C LEU A 86 -8.59 10.25 0.99
N PHE A 87 -7.42 10.85 1.12
CA PHE A 87 -7.04 12.05 0.39
C PHE A 87 -5.59 11.93 -0.07
N GLU A 88 -5.32 12.28 -1.33
CA GLU A 88 -3.95 12.54 -1.76
C GLU A 88 -3.63 14.02 -1.56
N ASP A 89 -2.53 14.31 -0.89
CA ASP A 89 -1.98 15.67 -0.76
C ASP A 89 -0.52 15.72 -1.25
N GLU A 90 0.20 16.81 -0.95
CA GLU A 90 1.61 16.96 -1.35
C GLU A 90 2.56 15.99 -0.63
N ILE A 91 2.17 15.45 0.54
CA ILE A 91 2.99 14.58 1.37
C ILE A 91 2.74 13.11 1.02
N GLY A 92 1.47 12.73 0.89
CA GLY A 92 1.11 11.32 0.83
C GLY A 92 -0.37 11.03 0.64
N LEU A 93 -0.70 9.76 0.83
CA LEU A 93 -2.06 9.27 0.97
C LEU A 93 -2.47 9.42 2.44
N ARG A 94 -3.17 10.51 2.75
CA ARG A 94 -3.75 10.77 4.07
C ARG A 94 -5.05 10.01 4.25
N PHE A 95 -5.33 9.55 5.46
CA PHE A 95 -6.61 8.95 5.81
C PHE A 95 -7.20 9.57 7.09
N GLU A 96 -8.51 9.45 7.21
CA GLU A 96 -9.28 9.67 8.43
C GLU A 96 -10.28 8.52 8.59
N LEU A 97 -10.30 7.90 9.76
CA LEU A 97 -11.11 6.74 10.09
C LEU A 97 -11.91 7.03 11.35
N ASP A 98 -13.22 7.04 11.22
CA ASP A 98 -14.13 7.15 12.35
C ASP A 98 -14.40 5.77 12.93
N LEU A 99 -14.05 5.59 14.21
CA LEU A 99 -14.26 4.34 14.92
C LEU A 99 -15.68 4.26 15.47
N ALA A 100 -16.34 3.14 15.16
CA ALA A 100 -17.63 2.82 15.75
C ALA A 100 -17.49 2.50 17.24
N ASN A 101 -18.54 2.75 18.02
CA ASN A 101 -18.62 2.33 19.42
C ASN A 101 -18.95 0.83 19.54
N THR A 102 -18.04 -0.01 19.06
CA THR A 102 -18.07 -1.48 19.18
C THR A 102 -16.86 -1.94 19.98
N THR A 103 -16.83 -3.21 20.40
CA THR A 103 -15.63 -3.79 21.06
C THR A 103 -14.38 -3.57 20.21
N LEU A 104 -14.42 -3.94 18.93
CA LEU A 104 -13.29 -3.77 18.02
C LEU A 104 -12.86 -2.30 17.87
N GLY A 105 -13.83 -1.38 17.73
CA GLY A 105 -13.53 0.06 17.61
C GLY A 105 -12.93 0.63 18.91
N ASN A 106 -13.44 0.22 20.06
CA ASN A 106 -12.91 0.63 21.37
C ASN A 106 -11.50 0.10 21.59
N ASP A 107 -11.27 -1.19 21.33
CA ASP A 107 -9.97 -1.82 21.49
C ASP A 107 -8.94 -1.20 20.53
N THR A 108 -9.34 -0.91 19.29
CA THR A 108 -8.51 -0.20 18.30
C THR A 108 -8.10 1.18 18.81
N TYR A 109 -9.06 1.97 19.30
CA TYR A 109 -8.80 3.31 19.83
C TYR A 109 -7.82 3.27 21.01
N GLU A 110 -8.09 2.45 22.02
CA GLU A 110 -7.28 2.40 23.23
C GLU A 110 -5.87 1.87 22.95
N THR A 111 -5.75 0.86 22.09
CA THR A 111 -4.46 0.27 21.70
C THR A 111 -3.58 1.29 20.97
N ILE A 112 -4.15 2.06 20.04
CA ILE A 112 -3.40 3.11 19.32
C ILE A 112 -3.11 4.29 20.25
N LYS A 113 -4.07 4.70 21.10
CA LYS A 113 -3.90 5.80 22.05
C LYS A 113 -2.82 5.53 23.09
N ARG A 114 -2.69 4.28 23.54
CA ARG A 114 -1.62 3.84 24.43
C ARG A 114 -0.26 3.72 23.73
N GLY A 115 -0.25 3.66 22.40
CA GLY A 115 0.95 3.52 21.58
C GLY A 115 1.39 2.07 21.34
N ASP A 116 0.52 1.09 21.61
CA ASP A 116 0.84 -0.32 21.33
C ASP A 116 0.80 -0.63 19.83
N VAL A 117 0.03 0.17 19.07
CA VAL A 117 -0.08 0.12 17.61
C VAL A 117 0.11 1.53 17.05
N ASP A 118 1.18 1.72 16.29
CA ASP A 118 1.55 3.00 15.66
C ASP A 118 1.80 2.88 14.14
N GLY A 119 1.77 1.65 13.61
CA GLY A 119 2.02 1.36 12.20
C GLY A 119 0.76 1.36 11.35
N VAL A 120 0.92 1.74 10.08
CA VAL A 120 -0.13 1.62 9.06
C VAL A 120 0.40 0.81 7.88
N SER A 121 -0.41 -0.13 7.46
CA SER A 121 -0.22 -0.95 6.28
C SER A 121 -1.30 -0.66 5.25
N PHE A 122 -1.02 -0.99 4.00
CA PHE A 122 -1.98 -0.89 2.92
C PHE A 122 -1.84 -2.05 1.93
N GLY A 123 -2.99 -2.54 1.48
CA GLY A 123 -3.13 -3.54 0.45
C GLY A 123 -3.48 -2.89 -0.88
N PHE A 124 -2.73 -3.21 -1.94
CA PHE A 124 -2.96 -2.64 -3.27
C PHE A 124 -2.72 -3.66 -4.38
N GLN A 125 -3.14 -3.32 -5.59
CA GLN A 125 -2.79 -4.04 -6.82
C GLN A 125 -2.07 -3.07 -7.75
N MET A 126 -0.85 -3.42 -8.17
CA MET A 126 -0.12 -2.62 -9.14
C MET A 126 -0.83 -2.66 -10.50
N VAL A 127 -1.02 -1.47 -11.09
CA VAL A 127 -1.60 -1.29 -12.44
C VAL A 127 -0.53 -0.82 -13.44
N LYS A 128 0.31 0.13 -13.02
CA LYS A 128 1.43 0.64 -13.81
C LYS A 128 2.64 0.91 -12.92
N GLU A 129 3.79 0.50 -13.40
CA GLU A 129 5.07 0.69 -12.75
C GLU A 129 6.16 1.05 -13.76
N GLU A 130 7.22 1.65 -13.25
CA GLU A 130 8.44 1.98 -13.98
C GLU A 130 9.64 1.48 -13.18
N TRP A 131 10.62 0.94 -13.87
CA TRP A 131 11.85 0.42 -13.26
C TRP A 131 13.03 1.27 -13.74
N ASP A 132 13.76 1.84 -12.79
CA ASP A 132 15.07 2.44 -13.02
C ASP A 132 16.15 1.40 -12.73
N GLU A 133 16.75 0.90 -13.79
CA GLU A 133 17.85 -0.07 -13.78
C GLU A 133 19.18 0.56 -14.21
N SER A 134 19.28 1.90 -14.21
CA SER A 134 20.50 2.61 -14.63
C SER A 134 21.70 2.35 -13.72
N ASP A 135 21.43 2.09 -12.44
CA ASP A 135 22.39 1.60 -11.46
C ASP A 135 21.98 0.19 -10.97
N PRO A 136 22.72 -0.87 -11.35
CA PRO A 136 22.43 -2.25 -10.95
C PRO A 136 22.43 -2.49 -9.43
N ASP A 137 23.15 -1.67 -8.67
CA ASP A 137 23.23 -1.78 -7.20
C ASP A 137 22.10 -0.99 -6.52
N ASN A 138 21.45 -0.07 -7.24
CA ASN A 138 20.39 0.80 -6.73
C ASN A 138 19.13 0.79 -7.60
N VAL A 139 18.65 -0.39 -7.97
CA VAL A 139 17.41 -0.53 -8.75
C VAL A 139 16.23 0.09 -7.99
N VAL A 140 15.42 0.88 -8.68
CA VAL A 140 14.21 1.51 -8.11
C VAL A 140 12.96 1.12 -8.89
N ARG A 141 11.96 0.60 -8.17
CA ARG A 141 10.59 0.41 -8.66
C ARG A 141 9.75 1.65 -8.30
N SER A 142 9.21 2.32 -9.31
CA SER A 142 8.25 3.42 -9.13
C SER A 142 6.85 2.94 -9.50
N VAL A 143 5.96 2.82 -8.52
CA VAL A 143 4.54 2.55 -8.77
C VAL A 143 3.86 3.87 -9.16
N THR A 144 3.42 3.96 -10.41
CA THR A 144 2.80 5.16 -11.00
C THR A 144 1.28 5.09 -11.05
N LYS A 145 0.72 3.88 -11.00
CA LYS A 145 -0.72 3.66 -10.86
C LYS A 145 -0.98 2.36 -10.10
N ALA A 146 -1.85 2.43 -9.11
CA ALA A 146 -2.24 1.30 -8.27
C ALA A 146 -3.72 1.38 -7.89
N LYS A 147 -4.33 0.20 -7.74
CA LYS A 147 -5.64 0.05 -7.12
C LYS A 147 -5.46 -0.17 -5.63
N LEU A 148 -5.93 0.76 -4.80
CA LEU A 148 -5.95 0.61 -3.36
C LEU A 148 -7.12 -0.28 -2.96
N LEU A 149 -6.87 -1.26 -2.11
CA LEU A 149 -7.89 -2.18 -1.60
C LEU A 149 -8.28 -1.85 -0.17
N GLU A 150 -7.27 -1.69 0.69
CA GLU A 150 -7.48 -1.46 2.12
C GLU A 150 -6.29 -0.76 2.76
N ILE A 151 -6.55 -0.14 3.91
CA ILE A 151 -5.55 0.27 4.89
C ILE A 151 -5.81 -0.47 6.20
N SER A 152 -4.75 -0.70 6.98
CA SER A 152 -4.85 -1.40 8.26
C SER A 152 -3.89 -0.82 9.29
N PRO A 153 -4.35 -0.49 10.51
CA PRO A 153 -3.46 -0.40 11.66
C PRO A 153 -2.80 -1.76 11.91
N VAL A 154 -1.49 -1.77 12.16
CA VAL A 154 -0.68 -2.98 12.36
C VAL A 154 0.31 -2.79 13.51
N ALA A 155 0.44 -3.80 14.37
CA ALA A 155 1.36 -3.78 15.51
C ALA A 155 2.84 -3.86 15.12
N PHE A 156 3.13 -4.53 14.00
CA PHE A 156 4.49 -4.70 13.52
C PHE A 156 4.59 -4.13 12.10
N PRO A 157 4.81 -2.81 11.94
CA PRO A 157 5.25 -2.30 10.66
C PRO A 157 6.60 -2.96 10.31
N ALA A 158 6.73 -3.46 9.08
CA ALA A 158 7.53 -4.63 8.74
C ALA A 158 8.95 -4.59 9.29
N TYR A 159 9.32 -5.61 10.06
CA TYR A 159 10.71 -5.95 10.27
C TYR A 159 11.35 -6.30 8.91
N PRO A 160 12.52 -5.73 8.56
CA PRO A 160 13.23 -6.03 7.31
C PRO A 160 13.52 -7.52 7.07
N ASP A 161 13.46 -8.33 8.13
CA ASP A 161 13.83 -9.75 8.13
C ASP A 161 12.64 -10.71 8.22
N SER A 162 11.41 -10.23 8.09
CA SER A 162 10.22 -11.09 7.93
C SER A 162 10.20 -11.71 6.52
N GLN A 163 11.12 -12.64 6.30
CA GLN A 163 11.36 -13.36 5.04
C GLN A 163 10.22 -14.30 4.62
N VAL A 164 9.06 -14.26 5.29
CA VAL A 164 8.00 -15.28 5.14
C VAL A 164 6.91 -14.83 4.16
N SER A 165 6.55 -13.54 4.10
CA SER A 165 5.44 -13.09 3.25
C SER A 165 5.82 -12.90 1.76
N ALA A 166 7.11 -12.68 1.47
CA ALA A 166 7.58 -12.38 0.12
C ALA A 166 8.05 -13.59 -0.72
N ARG A 167 7.97 -14.83 -0.21
CA ARG A 167 8.56 -16.01 -0.90
C ARG A 167 7.85 -16.43 -2.19
N SER A 168 6.61 -15.99 -2.43
CA SER A 168 5.85 -16.43 -3.61
C SER A 168 5.82 -15.41 -4.76
N HIS A 169 6.28 -14.18 -4.55
CA HIS A 169 6.16 -13.11 -5.54
C HIS A 169 7.30 -12.09 -5.46
N ASP A 170 8.19 -12.15 -6.44
CA ASP A 170 9.22 -11.12 -6.68
C ASP A 170 8.79 -10.26 -7.89
N PRO A 171 8.48 -8.97 -7.70
CA PRO A 171 7.95 -8.12 -8.78
C PRO A 171 8.98 -7.87 -9.88
N TYR A 172 10.27 -7.80 -9.54
CA TYR A 172 11.33 -7.62 -10.53
C TYR A 172 11.45 -8.85 -11.45
N LYS A 173 11.35 -10.06 -10.88
CA LYS A 173 11.31 -11.29 -11.70
C LYS A 173 10.12 -11.30 -12.67
N GLN A 174 8.96 -10.80 -12.27
CA GLN A 174 7.81 -10.69 -13.16
C GLN A 174 8.05 -9.66 -14.28
N PHE A 175 8.56 -8.48 -13.92
CA PHE A 175 8.90 -7.43 -14.87
C PHE A 175 9.83 -7.93 -15.98
N VAL A 176 10.94 -8.61 -15.62
CA VAL A 176 11.88 -9.17 -16.59
C VAL A 176 11.22 -10.20 -17.50
N LYS A 177 10.36 -11.06 -16.95
CA LYS A 177 9.61 -12.05 -17.73
C LYS A 177 8.69 -11.38 -18.75
N GLU A 178 7.95 -10.36 -18.35
CA GLU A 178 7.02 -9.62 -19.23
C GLU A 178 7.77 -8.84 -20.31
N ARG A 179 8.89 -8.20 -19.97
CA ARG A 179 9.77 -7.51 -20.93
C ARG A 179 10.24 -8.49 -22.00
N ASN A 180 10.77 -9.65 -21.62
CA ASN A 180 11.26 -10.65 -22.55
C ASN A 180 10.15 -11.21 -23.46
N GLN A 181 8.95 -11.44 -22.92
CA GLN A 181 7.80 -11.87 -23.71
C GLN A 181 7.34 -10.82 -24.72
N LYS A 182 7.33 -9.53 -24.36
CA LYS A 182 6.99 -8.43 -25.27
C LYS A 182 8.00 -8.34 -26.41
N GLU A 183 9.29 -8.42 -26.12
CA GLU A 183 10.35 -8.38 -27.14
C GLU A 183 10.28 -9.58 -28.09
N LEU A 184 10.00 -10.78 -27.57
CA LEU A 184 9.78 -11.96 -28.41
C LEU A 184 8.57 -11.79 -29.34
N ARG A 185 7.46 -11.26 -28.83
CA ARG A 185 6.26 -10.98 -29.64
C ARG A 185 6.54 -9.98 -30.76
N LYS A 186 7.25 -8.88 -30.47
CA LYS A 186 7.65 -7.89 -31.49
C LYS A 186 8.48 -8.54 -32.60
N LYS A 187 9.46 -9.37 -32.24
CA LYS A 187 10.31 -10.10 -33.20
C LYS A 187 9.50 -11.07 -34.07
N LEU A 188 8.55 -11.79 -33.48
CA LEU A 188 7.67 -12.71 -34.22
C LEU A 188 6.77 -11.97 -35.21
N ILE A 189 6.14 -10.88 -34.77
CA ILE A 189 5.28 -10.05 -35.62
C ILE A 189 6.08 -9.50 -36.82
N LEU A 190 7.28 -8.96 -36.59
CA LEU A 190 8.14 -8.45 -37.67
C LEU A 190 8.51 -9.54 -38.69
N LYS A 191 8.72 -10.77 -38.23
CA LYS A 191 8.98 -11.92 -39.12
C LYS A 191 7.77 -12.37 -39.94
N THR A 192 6.54 -12.08 -39.51
CA THR A 192 5.33 -12.42 -40.28
C THR A 192 5.05 -11.40 -41.39
N TYR A 193 5.66 -10.21 -41.33
CA TYR A 193 5.52 -9.15 -42.33
C TYR A 193 6.65 -9.13 -43.38
N LEU A 194 7.63 -10.04 -43.27
CA LEU A 194 8.73 -10.26 -44.21
C LEU A 194 8.53 -11.60 -44.93
#